data_AF-A0A832SMU0-F1
#
_entry.id   AF-A0A832SMU0-F1
#
_cell.length_a   1.000
_cell.length_b   1.000
_cell.length_c   1.000
_cell.angle_alpha   90.00
_cell.angle_beta   90.00
_cell.angle_gamma   90.00
#
_symmetry.space_group_name_H-M   'P 1'
#
loop_
_entity.id
_entity.type
_entity.pdbx_description
1 polymer ?
#
loop_
_entity_poly.entity_id
_entity_poly.type
_entity_poly.pdbx_seq_one_letter_code
_entity_poly.pdbx_strand_id
1 'polypeptide(L)'
;ITGNDNVSVAKDSDVLILSIPYENIDSVCSGILSQIKDTCVVVSPIVPMTKTDVGFECVSIKDNKPFSYKLVSNHMKDKSKLVSAFHVISEKKLVNPALELDYDIFVCGDDNESVQVVNGLIDEIKGLRSIYLGPIELSYLAEMATPLLLNAMIRNKIKNPGIKII
;
A
#
# COMPACT_ATOMS: atom_id res chain seq x y z
N ILE A 1 -20.27 3.34 -10.37
CA ILE A 1 -19.31 4.18 -9.62
C ILE A 1 -20.09 5.31 -8.98
N THR A 2 -20.05 5.41 -7.65
CA THR A 2 -20.71 6.46 -6.85
C THR A 2 -19.65 7.15 -5.99
N GLY A 3 -19.90 8.37 -5.56
CA GLY A 3 -18.99 9.13 -4.68
C GLY A 3 -19.72 9.66 -3.46
N ASN A 4 -19.01 9.74 -2.34
CA ASN A 4 -19.51 10.34 -1.09
C ASN A 4 -18.31 10.88 -0.27
N ASP A 5 -18.55 11.41 0.93
CA ASP A 5 -17.48 11.76 1.85
C ASP A 5 -16.74 10.51 2.37
N ASN A 6 -15.48 10.69 2.77
CA ASN A 6 -14.59 9.58 3.17
C ASN A 6 -15.16 8.74 4.32
N VAL A 7 -15.86 9.36 5.28
CA VAL A 7 -16.41 8.66 6.45
C VAL A 7 -17.59 7.80 6.03
N SER A 8 -18.50 8.35 5.23
CA SER A 8 -19.65 7.62 4.70
C SER A 8 -19.21 6.45 3.82
N VAL A 9 -18.24 6.63 2.91
CA VAL A 9 -17.71 5.53 2.09
C VAL A 9 -17.11 4.43 2.97
N ALA A 10 -16.28 4.80 3.95
CA ALA A 10 -15.59 3.84 4.79
C ALA A 10 -16.52 2.99 5.66
N LYS A 11 -17.68 3.53 6.09
CA LYS A 11 -18.70 2.78 6.85
C LYS A 11 -19.30 1.63 6.04
N ASP A 12 -19.48 1.83 4.75
CA ASP A 12 -20.19 0.89 3.88
C ASP A 12 -19.24 -0.05 3.12
N SER A 13 -17.94 0.25 3.11
CA SER A 13 -16.89 -0.57 2.48
C SER A 13 -16.70 -1.93 3.13
N ASP A 14 -16.51 -2.95 2.29
CA ASP A 14 -16.00 -4.27 2.70
C ASP A 14 -14.48 -4.34 2.57
N VAL A 15 -13.91 -3.54 1.66
CA VAL A 15 -12.47 -3.29 1.52
C VAL A 15 -12.23 -1.79 1.43
N LEU A 16 -11.28 -1.28 2.21
CA LEU A 16 -10.90 0.13 2.26
C LEU A 16 -9.41 0.31 1.95
N ILE A 17 -9.09 0.97 0.83
CA ILE A 17 -7.70 1.25 0.42
C ILE A 17 -7.31 2.66 0.90
N LEU A 18 -6.24 2.76 1.69
CA LEU A 18 -5.74 4.03 2.24
C LEU A 18 -4.79 4.74 1.27
N SER A 19 -5.33 5.28 0.17
CA SER A 19 -4.57 6.05 -0.82
C SER A 19 -4.27 7.49 -0.34
N ILE A 20 -3.54 7.61 0.76
CA ILE A 20 -3.19 8.89 1.41
C ILE A 20 -1.68 9.06 1.57
N PRO A 21 -1.18 10.29 1.71
CA PRO A 21 0.22 10.53 2.05
C PRO A 21 0.57 10.01 3.45
N TYR A 22 1.83 9.60 3.64
CA TYR A 22 2.36 9.14 4.93
C TYR A 22 2.12 10.13 6.09
N GLU A 23 2.37 11.42 5.85
CA GLU A 23 2.22 12.48 6.87
C GLU A 23 0.75 12.66 7.32
N ASN A 24 -0.21 12.14 6.58
CA ASN A 24 -1.64 12.27 6.84
C ASN A 24 -2.23 11.07 7.59
N ILE A 25 -1.46 9.99 7.81
CA ILE A 25 -1.97 8.74 8.41
C ILE A 25 -2.75 8.99 9.69
N ASP A 26 -2.16 9.66 10.67
CA ASP A 26 -2.80 9.84 11.98
C ASP A 26 -4.08 10.69 11.89
N SER A 27 -4.03 11.78 11.11
CA SER A 27 -5.17 12.68 10.94
C SER A 27 -6.36 12.01 10.25
N VAL A 28 -6.10 11.13 9.28
CA VAL A 28 -7.14 10.47 8.49
C VAL A 28 -7.64 9.21 9.20
N CYS A 29 -6.73 8.36 9.67
CA CYS A 29 -7.07 7.06 10.23
C CYS A 29 -7.84 7.18 11.55
N SER A 30 -7.52 8.17 12.39
CA SER A 30 -8.23 8.40 13.65
C SER A 30 -9.73 8.66 13.47
N GLY A 31 -10.12 9.41 12.43
CA GLY A 31 -11.52 9.70 12.12
C GLY A 31 -12.24 8.60 11.35
N ILE A 32 -11.52 7.85 10.51
CA ILE A 32 -12.11 6.90 9.57
C ILE A 32 -12.14 5.47 10.13
N LEU A 33 -11.01 4.96 10.64
CA LEU A 33 -10.89 3.53 11.01
C LEU A 33 -11.68 3.16 12.27
N SER A 34 -12.10 4.15 13.06
CA SER A 34 -13.06 3.96 14.15
C SER A 34 -14.49 3.70 13.66
N GLN A 35 -14.80 4.01 12.40
CA GLN A 35 -16.17 3.95 11.85
C GLN A 35 -16.39 2.80 10.86
N ILE A 36 -15.34 2.11 10.43
CA ILE A 36 -15.47 0.95 9.53
C ILE A 36 -16.16 -0.24 10.22
N LYS A 37 -16.74 -1.13 9.41
CA LYS A 37 -17.25 -2.44 9.85
C LYS A 37 -16.11 -3.28 10.43
N ASP A 38 -16.40 -4.12 11.42
CA ASP A 38 -15.41 -5.01 12.01
C ASP A 38 -14.89 -6.06 11.01
N THR A 39 -15.66 -6.33 9.95
CA THR A 39 -15.29 -7.22 8.84
C THR A 39 -14.53 -6.52 7.71
N CYS A 40 -14.40 -5.19 7.74
CA CYS A 40 -13.78 -4.43 6.67
C CYS A 40 -12.27 -4.71 6.61
N VAL A 41 -11.78 -5.17 5.46
CA VAL A 41 -10.34 -5.31 5.21
C VAL A 41 -9.75 -3.95 4.86
N VAL A 42 -8.71 -3.53 5.57
CA VAL A 42 -8.02 -2.26 5.31
C VAL A 42 -6.72 -2.55 4.57
N VAL A 43 -6.51 -1.90 3.42
CA VAL A 43 -5.32 -2.06 2.60
C VAL A 43 -4.46 -0.81 2.66
N SER A 44 -3.19 -0.94 3.04
CA SER A 44 -2.23 0.15 3.06
C SER A 44 -1.25 0.05 1.89
N PRO A 45 -1.33 0.96 0.90
CA PRO A 45 -0.30 1.16 -0.13
C PRO A 45 0.74 2.23 0.23
N ILE A 46 0.72 2.71 1.48
CA ILE A 46 1.43 3.91 1.88
C ILE A 46 2.93 3.62 2.02
N VAL A 47 3.76 4.58 1.63
CA VAL A 47 5.22 4.47 1.75
C VAL A 47 5.76 5.67 2.53
N PRO A 48 6.53 5.46 3.61
CA PRO A 48 7.17 6.50 4.39
C PRO A 48 8.38 7.05 3.63
N MET A 49 8.18 7.99 2.72
CA MET A 49 9.26 8.45 1.84
C MET A 49 9.19 9.96 1.59
N THR A 50 10.37 10.56 1.41
CA THR A 50 10.55 11.95 0.99
C THR A 50 11.56 12.06 -0.15
N LYS A 51 11.51 13.15 -0.92
CA LYS A 51 12.50 13.46 -1.95
C LYS A 51 13.50 14.48 -1.41
N THR A 52 14.79 14.22 -1.60
CA THR A 52 15.91 15.05 -1.16
C THR A 52 16.89 15.28 -2.31
N ASP A 53 17.99 15.98 -2.03
CA ASP A 53 19.02 16.27 -3.02
C ASP A 53 19.77 15.02 -3.50
N VAL A 54 19.82 13.97 -2.68
CA VAL A 54 20.51 12.71 -3.03
C VAL A 54 19.58 11.69 -3.71
N GLY A 55 18.26 11.85 -3.58
CA GLY A 55 17.28 10.95 -4.16
C GLY A 55 15.99 10.84 -3.35
N PHE A 56 15.27 9.72 -3.52
CA PHE A 56 14.15 9.37 -2.65
C PHE A 56 14.67 8.60 -1.43
N GLU A 57 14.29 9.02 -0.24
CA GLU A 57 14.75 8.42 1.01
C GLU A 57 13.55 7.94 1.83
N CYS A 58 13.69 6.79 2.48
CA CYS A 58 12.70 6.31 3.44
C CYS A 58 12.83 7.08 4.75
N VAL A 59 11.80 7.84 5.14
CA VAL A 59 11.83 8.66 6.36
C VAL A 59 11.85 7.80 7.63
N SER A 60 11.34 6.56 7.55
CA SER A 60 11.41 5.64 8.69
C SER A 60 12.84 5.22 9.02
N ILE A 61 13.70 5.08 8.01
CA ILE A 61 15.13 4.80 8.22
C ILE A 61 15.90 6.07 8.52
N LYS A 62 15.72 7.12 7.72
CA LYS A 62 16.49 8.35 7.80
C LYS A 62 16.25 9.12 9.10
N ASP A 63 14.99 9.26 9.48
CA ASP A 63 14.56 10.10 10.59
C ASP A 63 14.07 9.27 11.79
N ASN A 64 14.28 7.95 11.76
CA ASN A 64 13.84 7.00 12.78
C ASN A 64 12.32 7.08 13.09
N LYS A 65 11.51 7.41 12.08
CA LYS A 65 10.04 7.42 12.18
C LYS A 65 9.47 5.99 12.06
N PRO A 66 8.27 5.69 12.57
CA PRO A 66 7.64 4.39 12.34
C PRO A 66 7.34 4.14 10.86
N PHE A 67 7.37 2.88 10.41
CA PHE A 67 6.87 2.51 9.08
C PHE A 67 5.36 2.69 8.99
N SER A 68 4.82 2.79 7.77
CA SER A 68 3.41 3.16 7.56
C SER A 68 2.46 2.11 8.13
N TYR A 69 2.76 0.82 7.95
CA TYR A 69 1.94 -0.26 8.53
C TYR A 69 1.75 -0.09 10.04
N LYS A 70 2.81 0.31 10.75
CA LYS A 70 2.80 0.45 12.21
C LYS A 70 1.90 1.61 12.63
N LEU A 71 1.95 2.73 11.91
CA LEU A 71 1.08 3.88 12.19
C LEU A 71 -0.38 3.52 11.93
N VAL A 72 -0.69 2.90 10.79
CA VAL A 72 -2.07 2.47 10.47
C VAL A 72 -2.58 1.46 11.50
N SER A 73 -1.77 0.45 11.87
CA SER A 73 -2.14 -0.54 12.89
C SER A 73 -2.53 0.08 14.23
N ASN A 74 -2.02 1.26 14.59
CA ASN A 74 -2.37 1.91 15.87
C ASN A 74 -3.81 2.44 15.88
N HIS A 75 -4.41 2.64 14.72
CA HIS A 75 -5.79 3.13 14.56
C HIS A 75 -6.79 2.01 14.23
N MET A 76 -6.32 0.79 13.99
CA MET A 76 -7.17 -0.36 13.69
C MET A 76 -7.87 -0.88 14.96
N LYS A 77 -9.17 -1.17 14.85
CA LYS A 77 -9.92 -1.91 15.89
C LYS A 77 -9.41 -3.34 16.02
N ASP A 78 -9.25 -4.00 14.88
CA ASP A 78 -8.66 -5.33 14.73
C ASP A 78 -7.49 -5.23 13.75
N LYS A 79 -6.28 -5.43 14.27
CA LYS A 79 -5.05 -5.35 13.47
C LYS A 79 -4.94 -6.46 12.44
N SER A 80 -5.60 -7.60 12.66
CA SER A 80 -5.56 -8.74 11.75
C SER A 80 -6.19 -8.42 10.38
N LYS A 81 -7.11 -7.44 10.35
CA LYS A 81 -7.77 -6.95 9.12
C LYS A 81 -6.94 -5.95 8.32
N LEU A 82 -5.73 -5.61 8.77
CA LEU A 82 -4.81 -4.77 8.01
C LEU A 82 -3.97 -5.63 7.06
N VAL A 83 -3.99 -5.29 5.78
CA VAL A 83 -3.14 -5.87 4.76
C VAL A 83 -2.29 -4.77 4.13
N SER A 84 -1.00 -5.03 3.97
CA SER A 84 -0.06 -4.14 3.31
C SER A 84 0.16 -4.61 1.88
N ALA A 85 -0.17 -3.78 0.88
CA ALA A 85 -0.09 -4.14 -0.54
C ALA A 85 -0.08 -2.91 -1.47
N PHE A 86 0.27 -3.11 -2.75
CA PHE A 86 0.27 -2.09 -3.83
C PHE A 86 1.32 -0.97 -3.74
N HIS A 87 2.38 -1.12 -2.93
CA HIS A 87 3.44 -0.09 -2.78
C HIS A 87 4.18 0.27 -4.09
N VAL A 88 4.37 -0.71 -4.96
CA VAL A 88 5.28 -0.64 -6.13
C VAL A 88 4.56 -0.51 -7.48
N ILE A 89 3.26 -0.22 -7.47
CA ILE A 89 2.49 -0.08 -8.70
C ILE A 89 2.73 1.29 -9.36
N SER A 90 3.01 1.29 -10.66
CA SER A 90 3.12 2.53 -11.41
C SER A 90 1.73 3.11 -11.68
N GLU A 91 1.37 4.21 -10.99
CA GLU A 91 0.13 4.95 -11.21
C GLU A 91 -0.07 5.32 -12.69
N LYS A 92 0.97 5.81 -13.37
CA LYS A 92 0.94 6.11 -14.81
C LYS A 92 0.53 4.94 -15.70
N LYS A 93 0.90 3.71 -15.36
CA LYS A 93 0.48 2.52 -16.10
C LYS A 93 -0.90 2.04 -15.65
N LEU A 94 -1.20 2.13 -14.36
CA LEU A 94 -2.48 1.73 -13.81
C LEU A 94 -3.65 2.54 -14.38
N VAL A 95 -3.48 3.86 -14.54
CA VAL A 95 -4.55 4.75 -15.07
C VAL A 95 -4.74 4.64 -16.59
N ASN A 96 -3.84 3.97 -17.30
CA ASN A 96 -3.90 3.83 -18.76
C ASN A 96 -4.08 2.35 -19.14
N PRO A 97 -5.32 1.90 -19.43
CA PRO A 97 -5.62 0.51 -19.77
C PRO A 97 -4.91 -0.02 -21.02
N ALA A 98 -4.36 0.87 -21.86
CA ALA A 98 -3.58 0.47 -23.03
C ALA A 98 -2.14 0.06 -22.69
N LEU A 99 -1.67 0.31 -21.46
CA LEU A 99 -0.34 -0.06 -21.02
C LEU A 99 -0.37 -1.37 -20.24
N GLU A 100 0.53 -2.29 -20.58
CA GLU A 100 0.65 -3.55 -19.88
C GLU A 100 1.34 -3.37 -18.51
N LEU A 101 0.76 -4.03 -17.52
CA LEU A 101 1.34 -4.29 -16.22
C LEU A 101 2.03 -5.66 -16.27
N ASP A 102 3.19 -5.78 -15.66
CA ASP A 102 3.89 -7.07 -15.48
C ASP A 102 4.71 -7.01 -14.18
N TYR A 103 4.00 -7.04 -13.05
CA TYR A 103 4.57 -6.74 -11.73
C TYR A 103 4.12 -7.73 -10.67
N ASP A 104 5.03 -8.04 -9.76
CA ASP A 104 4.70 -8.66 -8.50
C ASP A 104 4.28 -7.59 -7.49
N ILE A 105 3.12 -7.81 -6.87
CA ILE A 105 2.62 -7.01 -5.76
C ILE A 105 2.91 -7.77 -4.47
N PHE A 106 3.79 -7.22 -3.65
CA PHE A 106 4.09 -7.77 -2.34
C PHE A 106 2.93 -7.55 -1.38
N VAL A 107 2.53 -8.61 -0.68
CA VAL A 107 1.40 -8.64 0.26
C VAL A 107 1.88 -9.11 1.62
N CYS A 108 1.59 -8.34 2.67
CA CYS A 108 1.82 -8.74 4.06
C CYS A 108 0.53 -8.61 4.87
N GLY A 109 0.27 -9.53 5.79
CA GLY A 109 -0.92 -9.50 6.65
C GLY A 109 -0.99 -10.73 7.55
N ASP A 110 -1.72 -10.62 8.66
CA ASP A 110 -1.75 -11.67 9.69
C ASP A 110 -2.91 -12.65 9.52
N ASP A 111 -4.04 -12.17 9.00
CA ASP A 111 -5.23 -12.97 8.71
C ASP A 111 -5.22 -13.48 7.27
N ASN A 112 -5.24 -14.80 7.09
CA ASN A 112 -5.23 -15.42 5.77
C ASN A 112 -6.48 -15.05 4.95
N GLU A 113 -7.65 -14.92 5.58
CA GLU A 113 -8.87 -14.54 4.84
C GLU A 113 -8.73 -13.13 4.26
N SER A 114 -8.27 -12.17 5.07
CA SER A 114 -8.01 -10.80 4.63
C SER A 114 -6.95 -10.74 3.52
N VAL A 115 -5.88 -11.53 3.63
CA VAL A 115 -4.86 -11.64 2.58
C VAL A 115 -5.44 -12.20 1.28
N GLN A 116 -6.30 -13.23 1.34
CA GLN A 116 -6.93 -13.79 0.14
C GLN A 116 -7.88 -12.80 -0.55
N VAL A 117 -8.62 -11.99 0.22
CA VAL A 117 -9.44 -10.91 -0.35
C VAL A 117 -8.58 -9.95 -1.18
N VAL A 118 -7.44 -9.52 -0.62
CA VAL A 118 -6.53 -8.59 -1.32
C VAL A 118 -5.83 -9.25 -2.51
N ASN A 119 -5.43 -10.52 -2.39
CA ASN A 119 -4.88 -11.28 -3.53
C ASN A 119 -5.88 -11.37 -4.67
N GLY A 120 -7.15 -11.65 -4.38
CA GLY A 120 -8.21 -11.67 -5.39
C GLY A 120 -8.31 -10.34 -6.15
N LEU A 121 -8.28 -9.22 -5.43
CA LEU A 121 -8.27 -7.88 -6.05
C LEU A 121 -7.04 -7.62 -6.92
N ILE A 122 -5.87 -8.10 -6.50
CA ILE A 122 -4.62 -7.99 -7.28
C ILE A 122 -4.73 -8.82 -8.56
N ASP A 123 -5.18 -10.07 -8.44
CA ASP A 123 -5.20 -11.04 -9.53
C ASP A 123 -6.28 -10.72 -10.59
N GLU A 124 -7.29 -9.92 -10.25
CA GLU A 124 -8.24 -9.33 -11.20
C GLU A 124 -7.56 -8.36 -12.19
N ILE A 125 -6.44 -7.76 -11.80
CA ILE A 125 -5.69 -6.83 -12.65
C ILE A 125 -4.69 -7.62 -13.49
N LYS A 126 -5.01 -7.79 -14.78
CA LYS A 126 -4.18 -8.54 -15.73
C LYS A 126 -2.71 -8.10 -15.67
N GLY A 127 -1.83 -9.07 -15.43
CA GLY A 127 -0.37 -8.88 -15.40
C GLY A 127 0.19 -8.50 -14.04
N LEU A 128 -0.67 -8.32 -13.02
CA LEU A 128 -0.22 -8.33 -11.64
C LEU A 128 -0.23 -9.75 -11.08
N ARG A 129 0.69 -10.03 -10.17
CA ARG A 129 0.75 -11.28 -9.41
C ARG A 129 0.97 -10.95 -7.94
N SER A 130 0.09 -11.45 -7.08
CA SER A 130 0.27 -11.32 -5.63
C SER A 130 1.42 -12.22 -5.13
N ILE A 131 2.32 -11.66 -4.32
CA ILE A 131 3.43 -12.38 -3.68
C ILE A 131 3.36 -12.14 -2.18
N TYR A 132 2.98 -13.18 -1.43
CA TYR A 132 2.89 -13.11 0.02
C TYR A 132 4.30 -13.10 0.65
N LEU A 133 4.60 -12.09 1.44
CA LEU A 133 5.87 -11.95 2.15
C LEU A 133 5.79 -12.39 3.62
N GLY A 134 4.60 -12.58 4.18
CA GLY A 134 4.40 -13.00 5.57
C GLY A 134 3.54 -12.04 6.39
N PRO A 135 3.67 -12.11 7.74
CA PRO A 135 2.94 -11.26 8.69
C PRO A 135 3.13 -9.76 8.45
N ILE A 136 2.24 -8.94 8.99
CA ILE A 136 2.22 -7.49 8.76
C ILE A 136 3.54 -6.81 9.19
N GLU A 137 4.25 -7.36 10.18
CA GLU A 137 5.56 -6.87 10.63
C GLU A 137 6.63 -6.89 9.54
N LEU A 138 6.45 -7.68 8.48
CA LEU A 138 7.36 -7.71 7.32
C LEU A 138 7.02 -6.65 6.26
N SER A 139 5.95 -5.87 6.45
CA SER A 139 5.53 -4.79 5.53
C SER A 139 6.64 -3.80 5.19
N TYR A 140 7.54 -3.51 6.14
CA TYR A 140 8.65 -2.58 5.90
C TYR A 140 9.52 -2.98 4.70
N LEU A 141 9.64 -4.28 4.38
CA LEU A 141 10.37 -4.77 3.20
C LEU A 141 9.68 -4.33 1.90
N ALA A 142 8.34 -4.45 1.85
CA ALA A 142 7.53 -4.06 0.70
C ALA A 142 7.51 -2.52 0.53
N GLU A 143 7.36 -1.78 1.63
CA GLU A 143 7.39 -0.31 1.62
C GLU A 143 8.73 0.24 1.12
N MET A 144 9.85 -0.38 1.49
CA MET A 144 11.20 0.00 1.06
C MET A 144 11.47 -0.22 -0.43
N ALA A 145 10.69 -1.07 -1.11
CA ALA A 145 10.87 -1.32 -2.54
C ALA A 145 10.59 -0.05 -3.36
N THR A 146 9.67 0.81 -2.94
CA THR A 146 9.30 2.02 -3.67
C THR A 146 10.42 3.07 -3.77
N PRO A 147 11.06 3.53 -2.68
CA PRO A 147 12.19 4.46 -2.79
C PRO A 147 13.35 3.83 -3.60
N LEU A 148 13.57 2.52 -3.48
CA LEU A 148 14.57 1.81 -4.30
C LEU A 148 14.25 1.94 -5.79
N LEU A 149 13.03 1.59 -6.20
CA LEU A 149 12.60 1.64 -7.60
C LEU A 149 12.63 3.06 -8.16
N LEU A 150 12.22 4.06 -7.38
CA LEU A 150 12.23 5.46 -7.83
C LEU A 150 13.65 6.02 -8.02
N ASN A 151 14.59 5.64 -7.15
CA ASN A 151 15.99 6.01 -7.36
C ASN A 151 16.57 5.31 -8.59
N ALA A 152 16.31 4.01 -8.77
CA ALA A 152 16.72 3.27 -9.97
C ALA A 152 16.14 3.89 -11.24
N MET A 153 14.86 4.30 -11.20
CA MET A 153 14.17 5.00 -12.28
C MET A 153 14.93 6.25 -12.74
N ILE A 154 15.21 7.16 -11.81
CA ILE A 154 15.81 8.46 -12.12
C ILE A 154 17.26 8.29 -12.59
N ARG A 155 18.05 7.48 -11.87
CA ARG A 155 19.48 7.32 -12.16
C ARG A 155 19.73 6.62 -13.49
N ASN A 156 18.85 5.72 -13.90
CA ASN A 156 19.01 4.91 -15.11
C ASN A 156 18.02 5.27 -16.24
N LYS A 157 17.21 6.33 -16.07
CA LYS A 157 16.20 6.77 -17.04
C LYS A 157 15.21 5.65 -17.46
N ILE A 158 14.90 4.75 -16.53
CA ILE A 158 13.93 3.67 -16.75
C ILE A 158 12.53 4.29 -16.72
N LYS A 159 11.62 3.83 -17.59
CA LYS A 159 10.23 4.29 -17.60
C LYS A 159 9.37 3.39 -16.73
N ASN A 160 8.72 3.95 -15.71
CA ASN A 160 7.70 3.28 -14.91
C ASN A 160 8.13 1.86 -14.42
N PRO A 161 9.25 1.74 -13.69
CA PRO A 161 9.73 0.44 -13.24
C PRO A 161 8.74 -0.19 -12.27
N GLY A 162 8.72 -1.53 -12.27
CA GLY A 162 8.17 -2.33 -11.19
C GLY A 162 9.13 -3.46 -10.87
N ILE A 163 8.68 -4.44 -10.10
CA ILE A 163 9.50 -5.56 -9.63
C ILE A 163 8.83 -6.88 -9.96
N LYS A 164 9.63 -7.91 -10.27
CA LYS A 164 9.18 -9.27 -10.53
C LYS A 164 10.26 -10.27 -10.09
N ILE A 165 9.87 -11.30 -9.35
CA ILE A 165 10.72 -12.40 -8.89
C ILE A 165 10.65 -13.52 -9.93
N ILE A 166 11.82 -13.96 -10.42
CA ILE A 166 11.99 -14.96 -11.48
C ILE A 166 12.81 -16.17 -11.02
#